data_AF-A0A8H4XV52-F1
#
_entry.id   AF-A0A8H4XV52-F1
#
_cell.length_a   1.000
_cell.length_b   1.000
_cell.length_c   1.000
_cell.angle_alpha   90.00
_cell.angle_beta   90.00
_cell.angle_gamma   90.00
#
_symmetry.space_group_name_H-M   'P 1'
#
loop_
_entity.id
_entity.type
_entity.pdbx_description
1 polymer ?
#
loop_
_entity_poly.entity_id
_entity_poly.type
_entity_poly.pdbx_seq_one_letter_code
_entity_poly.pdbx_strand_id
1 'polypeptide(L)'
;MATIKAEIERGLQLSNPAAALQLSQQASALLKKPFSSSILPFATSENPEQWIEYEQLFLVCLRTGDDKAAHLCLDRLTERFGPANERIMGLRGLYQEATAKDASALEAILKEYQKILSGNAVNV
;
A
#
# COMPACT_ATOMS: atom_id res chain seq x y z
N MET A 1 -19.57 12.42 9.95
CA MET A 1 -19.45 13.46 8.89
C MET A 1 -18.07 14.10 8.82
N ALA A 2 -17.31 14.25 9.91
CA ALA A 2 -15.94 14.81 9.87
C ALA A 2 -14.89 13.92 9.18
N THR A 3 -15.00 12.60 9.30
CA THR A 3 -14.04 11.64 8.71
C THR A 3 -14.04 11.63 7.18
N ILE A 4 -15.23 11.68 6.57
CA ILE A 4 -15.39 11.65 5.11
C ILE A 4 -14.78 12.90 4.46
N LYS A 5 -14.91 14.07 5.11
CA LYS A 5 -14.32 15.31 4.60
C LYS A 5 -12.79 15.26 4.62
N ALA A 6 -12.20 14.70 5.69
CA ALA A 6 -10.77 14.53 5.81
C ALA A 6 -10.21 13.51 4.79
N GLU A 7 -10.96 12.44 4.50
CA GLU A 7 -10.60 11.46 3.47
C GLU A 7 -10.67 12.06 2.06
N ILE A 8 -11.68 12.89 1.76
CA ILE A 8 -11.81 13.59 0.47
C ILE A 8 -10.68 14.62 0.30
N GLU A 9 -10.39 15.43 1.32
CA GLU A 9 -9.29 16.40 1.29
C GLU A 9 -7.92 15.70 1.12
N ARG A 10 -7.73 14.53 1.74
CA ARG A 10 -6.56 13.67 1.51
C ARG A 10 -6.49 13.11 0.09
N GLY A 11 -7.60 12.64 -0.47
CA GLY A 11 -7.67 12.16 -1.86
C GLY A 11 -7.33 13.26 -2.87
N LEU A 12 -7.75 14.50 -2.59
CA LEU A 12 -7.42 15.68 -3.40
C LEU A 12 -5.92 16.04 -3.30
N GLN A 13 -5.30 15.90 -2.13
CA GLN A 13 -3.85 16.06 -1.98
C GLN A 13 -3.05 15.00 -2.74
N LEU A 14 -3.48 13.73 -2.71
CA LEU A 14 -2.89 12.63 -3.49
C LEU A 14 -2.96 12.87 -5.01
N SER A 15 -3.98 13.60 -5.46
CA SER A 15 -4.19 13.92 -6.88
C SER A 15 -3.25 15.02 -7.41
N ASN A 16 -2.67 15.84 -6.53
CA ASN A 16 -1.74 16.90 -6.89
C ASN A 16 -0.28 16.37 -6.91
N PRO A 17 0.41 16.41 -8.06
CA PRO A 17 1.76 15.85 -8.19
C PRO A 17 2.80 16.52 -7.27
N ALA A 18 2.68 17.82 -6.99
CA ALA A 18 3.61 18.51 -6.09
C ALA A 18 3.43 18.08 -4.63
N ALA A 19 2.19 17.90 -4.19
CA ALA A 19 1.87 17.42 -2.85
C ALA A 19 2.30 15.95 -2.67
N ALA A 20 2.07 15.11 -3.69
CA ALA A 20 2.55 13.72 -3.70
C ALA A 20 4.09 13.66 -3.58
N LEU A 21 4.82 14.49 -4.31
CA LEU A 21 6.29 14.53 -4.22
C LEU A 21 6.78 14.91 -2.82
N GLN A 22 6.19 15.94 -2.19
CA GLN A 22 6.55 16.36 -0.84
C GLN A 22 6.33 15.26 0.19
N LEU A 23 5.20 14.55 0.11
CA LEU A 23 4.92 13.39 0.97
C LEU A 23 5.93 12.25 0.74
N SER A 24 6.27 11.96 -0.52
CA SER A 24 7.27 10.93 -0.86
C SER A 24 8.64 11.25 -0.27
N GLN A 25 9.04 12.53 -0.28
CA GLN A 25 10.32 12.96 0.30
C GLN A 25 10.37 12.75 1.83
N GLN A 26 9.22 12.80 2.50
CA GLN A 26 9.10 12.54 3.93
C GLN A 26 9.05 11.04 4.28
N ALA A 27 8.84 10.15 3.29
CA ALA A 27 8.75 8.70 3.48
C ALA A 27 9.95 8.13 4.24
N SER A 28 11.16 8.58 3.88
CA SER A 28 12.40 8.13 4.52
C SER A 28 12.44 8.39 6.03
N ALA A 29 11.82 9.48 6.50
CA ALA A 29 11.78 9.80 7.93
C ALA A 29 10.76 8.94 8.69
N LEU A 30 9.63 8.62 8.07
CA LEU A 30 8.60 7.76 8.65
C LEU A 30 9.04 6.29 8.68
N LEU A 31 9.66 5.83 7.60
CA LEU A 31 10.16 4.45 7.49
C LEU A 31 11.35 4.17 8.42
N LYS A 32 12.14 5.18 8.78
CA LYS A 32 13.24 5.04 9.75
C LYS A 32 12.78 4.86 11.19
N LYS A 33 11.53 5.18 11.53
CA LYS A 33 11.02 4.89 12.87
C LYS A 33 10.95 3.37 13.06
N PRO A 34 11.50 2.83 14.17
CA PRO A 34 11.42 1.40 14.43
C PRO A 34 9.95 1.00 14.55
N PHE A 35 9.52 0.09 13.68
CA PHE A 35 8.20 -0.52 13.76
C PHE A 35 8.24 -1.55 14.90
N SER A 36 7.46 -1.33 15.95
CA SER A 36 7.32 -2.29 17.04
C SER A 36 6.28 -3.33 16.64
N SER A 37 6.71 -4.40 15.98
CA SER A 37 5.96 -5.63 15.79
C SER A 37 5.94 -6.44 17.08
N SER A 38 5.48 -5.86 18.19
CA SER A 38 5.55 -6.57 19.46
C SER A 38 4.48 -7.66 19.51
N ILE A 39 4.94 -8.91 19.38
CA ILE A 39 4.18 -10.16 19.54
C ILE A 39 3.72 -10.36 21.02
N LEU A 40 4.12 -9.46 21.92
CA LEU A 40 3.81 -9.54 23.34
C LEU A 40 2.45 -8.89 23.66
N PRO A 41 1.56 -9.56 24.41
CA PRO A 41 0.17 -9.14 24.62
C PRO A 41 -0.03 -7.81 25.38
N PHE A 42 1.05 -7.15 25.80
CA PHE A 42 1.03 -5.91 26.57
C PHE A 42 1.77 -4.75 25.89
N ALA A 43 2.26 -4.94 24.67
CA ALA A 43 3.07 -3.93 24.02
C ALA A 43 2.20 -3.00 23.17
N THR A 44 2.07 -1.77 23.65
CA THR A 44 1.64 -0.55 22.92
C THR A 44 0.43 -0.72 22.01
N SER A 45 -0.71 -0.11 22.40
CA SER A 45 -1.92 -0.01 21.55
C SER A 45 -1.52 0.28 20.11
N GLU A 46 -1.69 -0.70 19.23
CA GLU A 46 -1.52 -0.48 17.80
C GLU A 46 -2.44 0.66 17.40
N ASN A 47 -1.88 1.65 16.73
CA ASN A 47 -2.60 2.81 16.23
C ASN A 47 -3.11 2.45 14.81
N PRO A 48 -4.43 2.33 14.59
CA PRO A 48 -5.00 2.01 13.29
C PRO A 48 -4.66 3.06 12.21
N GLU A 49 -4.50 4.33 12.61
CA GLU A 49 -4.14 5.41 11.71
C GLU A 49 -2.75 5.21 11.09
N GLN A 50 -1.82 4.55 11.78
CA GLN A 50 -0.50 4.22 11.25
C GLN A 50 -0.58 3.33 9.98
N TRP A 51 -1.52 2.39 9.94
CA TRP A 51 -1.68 1.49 8.79
C TRP A 51 -2.26 2.20 7.58
N ILE A 52 -3.17 3.14 7.83
CA ILE A 52 -3.71 4.05 6.81
C ILE A 52 -2.58 4.93 6.25
N GLU A 53 -1.67 5.41 7.10
CA GLU A 53 -0.50 6.18 6.66
C GLU A 53 0.46 5.36 5.79
N TYR A 54 0.73 4.10 6.14
CA TYR A 54 1.58 3.22 5.30
C TYR A 54 0.97 2.96 3.93
N GLU A 55 -0.35 2.75 3.85
CA GLU A 55 -1.02 2.55 2.56
C GLU A 55 -1.01 3.83 1.71
N GLN A 56 -1.24 5.00 2.33
CA GLN A 56 -1.13 6.28 1.63
C GLN A 56 0.30 6.51 1.13
N LEU A 57 1.29 6.23 1.96
CA LEU A 57 2.69 6.36 1.61
C LEU A 57 3.06 5.42 0.46
N PHE A 58 2.57 4.18 0.48
CA PHE A 58 2.71 3.22 -0.61
C PHE A 58 2.21 3.80 -1.94
N LEU A 59 0.98 4.35 -1.96
CA LEU A 59 0.39 4.94 -3.17
C LEU A 59 1.18 6.16 -3.67
N VAL A 60 1.65 7.01 -2.75
CA VAL A 60 2.49 8.15 -3.06
C VAL A 60 3.81 7.70 -3.69
N CYS A 61 4.50 6.73 -3.09
CA CYS A 61 5.77 6.20 -3.57
C CYS A 61 5.65 5.57 -4.96
N LEU A 62 4.57 4.81 -5.23
CA LEU A 62 4.29 4.30 -6.56
C LEU A 62 4.10 5.42 -7.59
N ARG A 63 3.36 6.48 -7.22
CA ARG A 63 3.11 7.61 -8.11
C ARG A 63 4.38 8.41 -8.42
N THR A 64 5.33 8.47 -7.51
CA THR A 64 6.59 9.20 -7.68
C THR A 64 7.72 8.34 -8.25
N GLY A 65 7.50 7.03 -8.45
CA GLY A 65 8.50 6.09 -8.96
C GLY A 65 9.54 5.66 -7.90
N ASP A 66 9.26 5.88 -6.61
CA ASP A 66 10.07 5.33 -5.52
C ASP A 66 9.62 3.91 -5.18
N ASP A 67 9.90 2.97 -6.10
CA ASP A 67 9.47 1.58 -5.99
C ASP A 67 10.04 0.90 -4.74
N LYS A 68 11.22 1.32 -4.27
CA LYS A 68 11.86 0.76 -3.07
C LYS A 68 11.09 1.12 -1.81
N ALA A 69 10.72 2.39 -1.65
CA ALA A 69 9.91 2.81 -0.52
C ALA A 69 8.50 2.20 -0.57
N ALA A 70 7.92 2.08 -1.77
CA ALA A 70 6.65 1.38 -1.96
C ALA A 70 6.74 -0.09 -1.51
N HIS A 71 7.78 -0.82 -1.92
CA HIS A 71 7.98 -2.21 -1.50
C HIS A 71 8.09 -2.35 0.02
N LEU A 72 8.83 -1.46 0.69
CA LEU A 72 8.96 -1.48 2.16
C LEU A 72 7.63 -1.23 2.88
N CYS A 73 6.80 -0.31 2.38
CA CYS A 73 5.45 -0.11 2.92
C CYS A 73 4.59 -1.37 2.75
N LEU A 74 4.65 -1.99 1.57
CA LEU A 74 3.91 -3.22 1.28
C LEU A 74 4.37 -4.40 2.16
N ASP A 75 5.67 -4.53 2.42
CA ASP A 75 6.22 -5.57 3.31
C ASP A 75 5.68 -5.42 4.73
N ARG A 76 5.68 -4.19 5.28
CA ARG A 76 5.14 -3.91 6.63
C ARG A 76 3.65 -4.20 6.73
N LEU A 77 2.88 -3.82 5.71
CA LEU A 77 1.45 -4.12 5.62
C LEU A 77 1.21 -5.64 5.52
N THR A 78 2.04 -6.35 4.75
CA THR A 78 1.97 -7.81 4.60
C THR A 78 2.34 -8.54 5.89
N GLU A 79 3.39 -8.09 6.59
CA GLU A 79 3.82 -8.65 7.88
C GLU A 79 2.71 -8.55 8.93
N ARG A 80 1.96 -7.44 8.92
CA ARG A 80 0.88 -7.20 9.88
C ARG A 80 -0.43 -7.92 9.57
N PHE A 81 -0.89 -7.85 8.32
CA PHE A 81 -2.23 -8.31 7.93
C PHE A 81 -2.21 -9.69 7.27
N GLY A 82 -1.04 -10.18 6.91
CA GLY A 82 -0.83 -11.44 6.22
C GLY A 82 -1.01 -11.32 4.70
N PRO A 83 -0.36 -12.20 3.92
CA PRO A 83 -0.41 -12.17 2.46
C PRO A 83 -1.77 -12.60 1.89
N ALA A 84 -2.62 -13.28 2.67
CA ALA A 84 -3.94 -13.73 2.26
C ALA A 84 -5.04 -12.68 2.47
N ASN A 85 -4.71 -11.51 3.04
CA ASN A 85 -5.66 -10.41 3.17
C ASN A 85 -5.94 -9.82 1.78
N GLU A 86 -7.21 -9.78 1.37
CA GLU A 86 -7.61 -9.35 0.02
C GLU A 86 -7.11 -7.95 -0.34
N ARG A 87 -7.08 -7.03 0.64
CA ARG A 87 -6.55 -5.67 0.45
C ARG A 87 -5.04 -5.73 0.19
N ILE A 88 -4.29 -6.54 0.94
CA ILE A 88 -2.85 -6.74 0.73
C ILE A 88 -2.57 -7.40 -0.62
N MET A 89 -3.40 -8.37 -1.02
CA MET A 89 -3.32 -8.99 -2.35
C MET A 89 -3.51 -7.95 -3.46
N GLY A 90 -4.51 -7.06 -3.31
CA GLY A 90 -4.75 -5.96 -4.25
C GLY A 90 -3.58 -4.97 -4.31
N LEU A 91 -3.03 -4.54 -3.15
CA LEU A 91 -1.88 -3.63 -3.11
C LEU A 91 -0.62 -4.27 -3.71
N ARG A 92 -0.38 -5.55 -3.43
CA ARG A 92 0.71 -6.32 -4.06
C ARG A 92 0.53 -6.36 -5.57
N GLY A 93 -0.69 -6.57 -6.03
CA GLY A 93 -1.01 -6.51 -7.44
C GLY A 93 -0.67 -5.15 -8.05
N LEU A 94 -1.19 -4.07 -7.49
CA LEU A 94 -0.93 -2.71 -7.96
C LEU A 94 0.57 -2.40 -8.05
N TYR A 95 1.36 -2.87 -7.07
CA TYR A 95 2.82 -2.75 -7.10
C TYR A 95 3.44 -3.52 -8.29
N GLN A 96 2.99 -4.75 -8.55
CA GLN A 96 3.48 -5.55 -9.66
C GLN A 96 3.17 -4.90 -11.02
N GLU A 97 1.96 -4.36 -11.19
CA GLU A 97 1.58 -3.63 -12.41
C GLU A 97 2.42 -2.38 -12.62
N ALA A 98 2.57 -1.57 -11.56
CA ALA A 98 3.33 -0.32 -11.62
C ALA A 98 4.81 -0.53 -11.91
N THR A 99 5.38 -1.67 -11.50
CA THR A 99 6.79 -2.02 -11.66
C THR A 99 7.06 -3.01 -12.80
N ALA A 100 6.04 -3.33 -13.60
CA ALA A 100 6.18 -4.22 -14.76
C ALA A 100 7.12 -3.60 -15.79
N LYS A 101 8.13 -4.37 -16.22
CA LYS A 101 9.18 -3.89 -17.13
C LYS A 101 8.71 -3.72 -18.56
N ASP A 102 7.73 -4.54 -18.97
CA ASP A 102 7.22 -4.61 -20.32
C ASP A 102 5.78 -5.16 -20.33
N ALA A 103 5.15 -5.09 -21.50
CA ALA A 103 3.78 -5.56 -21.70
C ALA A 103 3.61 -7.07 -21.44
N SER A 104 4.65 -7.89 -21.68
CA SER A 104 4.57 -9.33 -21.45
C SER A 104 4.57 -9.66 -19.96
N ALA A 105 5.39 -8.96 -19.18
CA ALA A 105 5.37 -9.05 -17.72
C ALA A 105 4.02 -8.61 -17.15
N LEU A 106 3.45 -7.51 -17.68
CA LEU A 106 2.11 -7.05 -17.28
C LEU A 106 1.04 -8.10 -17.59
N GLU A 107 1.04 -8.68 -18.79
CA GLU A 107 0.10 -9.75 -19.15
C GLU A 107 0.20 -10.97 -18.22
N ALA A 108 1.42 -11.34 -17.80
CA ALA A 108 1.61 -12.44 -16.86
C ALA A 108 0.99 -12.13 -15.48
N ILE A 109 1.14 -10.90 -15.00
CA ILE A 109 0.53 -10.43 -13.75
C ILE A 109 -1.01 -10.48 -13.85
N LEU A 110 -1.58 -9.95 -14.93
CA LEU A 110 -3.03 -9.95 -15.14
C LEU A 110 -3.61 -11.37 -15.26
N LYS A 111 -2.86 -12.30 -15.86
CA LYS A 111 -3.26 -13.72 -15.91
C LYS A 111 -3.29 -14.36 -14.53
N GLU A 112 -2.33 -14.05 -13.65
CA GLU A 112 -2.34 -14.55 -12.28
C GLU A 112 -3.53 -14.01 -11.48
N TYR A 113 -3.90 -12.74 -11.67
CA TYR A 113 -5.13 -12.22 -11.07
C TYR A 113 -6.36 -12.97 -11.54
N GLN A 114 -6.49 -13.19 -12.84
CA GLN A 114 -7.63 -13.90 -13.39
C GLN A 114 -7.77 -15.27 -12.73
N LYS A 115 -6.64 -15.97 -12.52
CA LYS A 115 -6.60 -17.25 -11.83
C LYS A 115 -7.03 -17.15 -10.36
N ILE A 116 -6.52 -16.16 -9.62
CA ILE A 116 -6.91 -15.92 -8.22
C ILE A 116 -8.41 -15.61 -8.12
N LEU A 117 -8.92 -14.71 -8.96
CA LEU A 117 -10.32 -14.29 -8.96
C LEU A 117 -11.26 -15.44 -9.36
N SER A 118 -10.88 -16.24 -10.36
CA SER A 118 -11.67 -17.40 -10.79
C SER A 118 -11.76 -18.51 -9.73
N GLY A 119 -10.86 -18.51 -8.75
CA GLY A 119 -10.90 -19.43 -7.61
C GLY A 119 -11.94 -19.08 -6.54
N ASN A 120 -12.55 -17.89 -6.59
CA ASN A 120 -13.52 -17.44 -5.60
C ASN A 120 -14.91 -17.24 -6.24
N ALA A 121 -15.84 -18.15 -5.95
CA ALA A 121 -17.15 -18.24 -6.61
C ALA A 121 -18.11 -17.07 -6.34
N VAL A 122 -17.75 -16.13 -5.45
CA VAL A 122 -18.52 -14.90 -5.18
C VAL A 122 -18.00 -13.67 -5.92
N ASN A 123 -16.93 -13.79 -6.71
CA ASN A 123 -16.34 -12.69 -7.49
C ASN A 123 -16.91 -12.60 -8.93
N VAL A 124 -18.17 -12.99 -9.15
CA VAL A 124 -18.87 -13.00 -10.46
C VAL A 124 -19.70 -11.74 -10.69
#